data_AF-A0A936GNW8-F1
#
_entry.id   AF-A0A936GNW8-F1
#
_cell.length_a   1.000
_cell.length_b   1.000
_cell.length_c   1.000
_cell.angle_alpha   90.00
_cell.angle_beta   90.00
_cell.angle_gamma   90.00
#
_symmetry.space_group_name_H-M   'P 1'
#
loop_
_entity.id
_entity.type
_entity.pdbx_description
1 polymer ?
#
loop_
_entity_poly.entity_id
_entity_poly.type
_entity_poly.pdbx_seq_one_letter_code
_entity_poly.pdbx_strand_id
1 'polypeptide(L)'
;MKTSLFISTAFSMGMSCSASAMETLPNDPVNLLKEQPRNVYHVIKDKTLLDAAKQISIRSGIEFKISKAIESDVVGKKLTADNWNAALTQFLEGYNYSTVTNKGRIQFVFITGKNGSGKANENIAKSNSRWVAVKSENTKLPAHYRNYAAGSVMPVQLPMTKIVNAKLGQKVMLDLPMGQYMVNHDDFVDDGNGALTWMGYLENEGKGYRVFLSQGEAGIMGNISTPDGTYALETEGGRLFLVDEELAGLSLGGYENDQAIHEHSSILNLSKPDVMNPDSTVLSVGNQPATMAAPALISAANTLPSLVTATAGGPVVDVMVLYTTVKQTATYAKQRIKYLINLSNRAYQDSFINMRLRLVHTRATNYAERGSNSAALDDLANSRGAFSGVAALRNQYGADLVLLLRPYYASASNNCGIAFVGFFSGSGANPGSAFGAISDGTSREAPTNYYCGISTFTHEVGHTLGNVHDRAFSGFPGKFPYSYAWGISNKFGTIMSYYGPSLMLFATPKLPTQCTGLPCGYAEGSPTSSDQSRTINFTAPSVAKYKATKVTTPVIQ
;
A
#
# COMPACT_ATOMS: atom_id res chain seq x y z
N MET A 1 -72.03 10.52 17.29
CA MET A 1 -72.24 11.43 16.14
C MET A 1 -71.01 12.29 15.97
N LYS A 2 -70.47 12.35 14.73
CA LYS A 2 -69.50 13.31 14.15
C LYS A 2 -68.09 13.35 14.77
N THR A 3 -67.08 12.71 14.19
CA THR A 3 -66.23 13.13 13.04
C THR A 3 -65.53 14.48 13.29
N SER A 4 -64.20 14.49 13.49
CA SER A 4 -63.24 15.02 12.50
C SER A 4 -61.78 14.93 12.93
N LEU A 5 -60.99 14.60 11.91
CA LEU A 5 -59.56 14.36 11.80
C LEU A 5 -58.81 15.70 11.67
N PHE A 6 -57.61 15.85 12.25
CA PHE A 6 -56.53 16.63 11.62
C PHE A 6 -55.15 16.09 12.03
N ILE A 7 -54.35 15.87 10.99
CA ILE A 7 -52.98 15.37 10.96
C ILE A 7 -52.03 16.54 11.23
N SER A 8 -50.98 16.32 12.03
CA SER A 8 -49.75 17.11 11.95
C SER A 8 -48.54 16.20 12.08
N THR A 9 -47.87 16.01 10.95
CA THR A 9 -46.57 15.38 10.77
C THR A 9 -45.48 16.23 11.41
N ALA A 10 -44.63 15.64 12.26
CA ALA A 10 -43.34 16.20 12.61
C ALA A 10 -42.27 15.10 12.49
N PHE A 11 -41.56 15.13 11.37
CA PHE A 11 -40.37 14.33 11.11
C PHE A 11 -39.21 14.97 11.90
N SER A 12 -38.70 14.29 12.92
CA SER A 12 -37.43 14.65 13.57
C SER A 12 -36.42 13.57 13.25
N MET A 13 -35.57 13.86 12.28
CA MET A 13 -34.42 13.03 11.90
C MET A 13 -33.25 13.48 12.78
N GLY A 14 -33.09 12.83 13.94
CA GLY A 14 -31.94 13.04 14.81
C GLY A 14 -30.74 12.27 14.29
N MET A 15 -29.80 12.95 13.62
CA MET A 15 -28.44 12.46 13.41
C MET A 15 -27.74 12.36 14.77
N SER A 16 -27.57 11.13 15.28
CA SER A 16 -26.64 10.87 16.37
C SER A 16 -25.22 10.74 15.80
N CYS A 17 -24.41 11.78 16.00
CA CYS A 17 -22.96 11.72 15.86
C CYS A 17 -22.39 10.75 16.90
N SER A 18 -21.85 9.61 16.44
CA SER A 18 -21.04 8.73 17.28
C SER A 18 -19.65 9.33 17.42
N ALA A 19 -19.36 9.94 18.58
CA ALA A 19 -17.99 10.24 18.97
C ALA A 19 -17.22 8.92 19.14
N SER A 20 -16.17 8.70 18.36
CA SER A 20 -15.28 7.57 18.55
C SER A 20 -14.57 7.72 19.90
N ALA A 21 -14.93 6.90 20.87
CA ALA A 21 -14.11 6.70 22.05
C ALA A 21 -12.74 6.21 21.59
N MET A 22 -11.66 6.88 22.04
CA MET A 22 -10.33 6.27 22.03
C MET A 22 -10.40 5.06 22.95
N GLU A 23 -10.70 3.90 22.37
CA GLU A 23 -10.47 2.63 23.02
C GLU A 23 -8.97 2.52 23.30
N THR A 24 -8.62 2.35 24.58
CA THR A 24 -7.31 1.86 24.96
C THR A 24 -7.12 0.50 24.31
N LEU A 25 -6.33 0.45 23.23
CA LEU A 25 -6.06 -0.77 22.48
C LEU A 25 -5.46 -1.83 23.41
N PRO A 26 -5.96 -3.07 23.40
CA PRO A 26 -5.34 -4.15 24.16
C PRO A 26 -3.91 -4.36 23.67
N ASN A 27 -3.00 -4.62 24.62
CA ASN A 27 -1.67 -5.21 24.39
C ASN A 27 -1.81 -6.65 23.84
N ASP A 28 -2.57 -6.83 22.77
CA ASP A 28 -2.63 -8.10 22.09
C ASP A 28 -1.38 -8.17 21.22
N PRO A 29 -0.47 -9.14 21.42
CA PRO A 29 0.76 -9.29 20.64
C PRO A 29 0.43 -9.83 19.25
N VAL A 30 -0.50 -9.17 18.54
CA VAL A 30 -0.88 -9.50 17.17
C VAL A 30 0.28 -9.07 16.30
N ASN A 31 1.16 -10.02 16.02
CA ASN A 31 2.17 -9.91 14.98
C ASN A 31 1.48 -9.44 13.68
N LEU A 32 1.95 -8.34 13.08
CA LEU A 32 1.40 -7.85 11.81
C LEU A 32 1.60 -8.91 10.72
N LEU A 33 2.67 -9.69 10.81
CA LEU A 33 3.00 -10.76 9.88
C LEU A 33 3.04 -12.10 10.62
N LYS A 34 1.87 -12.72 10.81
CA LYS A 34 1.75 -14.06 11.42
C LYS A 34 2.38 -15.12 10.53
N GLU A 35 2.22 -14.97 9.21
CA GLU A 35 2.95 -15.71 8.20
C GLU A 35 4.15 -14.90 7.70
N GLN A 36 5.27 -15.55 7.44
CA GLN A 36 6.46 -14.88 6.89
C GLN A 36 6.39 -14.84 5.36
N PRO A 37 7.00 -13.85 4.70
CA PRO A 37 7.09 -13.84 3.24
C PRO A 37 7.74 -15.12 2.69
N ARG A 38 7.21 -15.66 1.57
CA ARG A 38 7.63 -16.90 0.89
C ARG A 38 7.47 -16.78 -0.61
N ASN A 39 8.34 -17.43 -1.39
CA ASN A 39 8.23 -17.42 -2.86
C ASN A 39 6.95 -18.11 -3.38
N VAL A 40 6.48 -19.14 -2.69
CA VAL A 40 5.20 -19.80 -2.99
C VAL A 40 4.36 -19.85 -1.74
N TYR A 41 3.19 -19.21 -1.81
CA TYR A 41 2.16 -19.29 -0.78
C TYR A 41 0.79 -19.55 -1.41
N HIS A 42 0.14 -20.65 -1.05
CA HIS A 42 -1.16 -20.99 -1.63
C HIS A 42 -2.03 -21.72 -0.61
N VAL A 43 -3.24 -21.20 -0.37
CA VAL A 43 -4.17 -21.75 0.61
C VAL A 43 -5.34 -22.40 -0.11
N ILE A 44 -5.59 -23.67 0.17
CA ILE A 44 -6.69 -24.47 -0.36
C ILE A 44 -7.55 -24.90 0.81
N LYS A 45 -8.85 -24.60 0.77
CA LYS A 45 -9.85 -24.88 1.79
C LYS A 45 -11.07 -25.53 1.16
N ASP A 46 -11.30 -26.78 1.51
CA ASP A 46 -12.48 -27.56 1.14
C ASP A 46 -12.78 -27.57 -0.37
N LYS A 47 -11.73 -27.60 -1.20
CA LYS A 47 -11.85 -27.69 -2.67
C LYS A 47 -11.74 -29.12 -3.13
N THR A 48 -12.34 -29.43 -4.28
CA THR A 48 -12.05 -30.69 -4.96
C THR A 48 -10.59 -30.72 -5.40
N LEU A 49 -10.00 -31.91 -5.47
CA LEU A 49 -8.65 -32.11 -5.99
C LEU A 49 -8.51 -31.52 -7.40
N LEU A 50 -9.56 -31.65 -8.22
CA LEU A 50 -9.63 -31.04 -9.54
C LEU A 50 -9.54 -29.51 -9.50
N ASP A 51 -10.32 -28.85 -8.65
CA ASP A 51 -10.34 -27.38 -8.59
C ASP A 51 -9.08 -26.80 -7.95
N ALA A 52 -8.51 -27.49 -6.96
CA ALA A 52 -7.21 -27.14 -6.40
C ALA A 52 -6.10 -27.28 -7.44
N ALA A 53 -6.11 -28.36 -8.23
CA ALA A 53 -5.16 -28.53 -9.33
C ALA A 53 -5.32 -27.47 -10.42
N LYS A 54 -6.53 -27.01 -10.73
CA LYS A 54 -6.75 -25.86 -11.64
C LYS A 54 -6.08 -24.60 -11.12
N GLN A 55 -6.29 -24.25 -9.84
CA GLN A 55 -5.66 -23.07 -9.24
C GLN A 55 -4.13 -23.15 -9.28
N ILE A 56 -3.56 -24.29 -8.90
CA ILE A 56 -2.11 -24.52 -8.98
C ILE A 56 -1.63 -24.44 -10.43
N SER A 57 -2.36 -25.03 -11.38
CA SER A 57 -2.00 -25.03 -12.79
C SER A 57 -1.90 -23.62 -13.38
N ILE A 58 -2.85 -22.75 -13.02
CA ILE A 58 -2.88 -21.35 -13.48
C ILE A 58 -1.61 -20.61 -13.02
N ARG A 59 -1.21 -20.76 -11.76
CA ARG A 59 -0.05 -20.03 -11.21
C ARG A 59 1.30 -20.63 -11.60
N SER A 60 1.37 -21.97 -11.60
CA SER A 60 2.63 -22.69 -11.78
C SER A 60 2.94 -23.02 -13.24
N GLY A 61 1.93 -22.96 -14.12
CA GLY A 61 1.98 -23.47 -15.49
C GLY A 61 2.03 -25.00 -15.58
N ILE A 62 1.87 -25.71 -14.47
CA ILE A 62 1.96 -27.17 -14.41
C ILE A 62 0.62 -27.78 -14.81
N GLU A 63 0.64 -28.72 -15.74
CA GLU A 63 -0.56 -29.42 -16.18
C GLU A 63 -0.78 -30.69 -15.33
N PHE A 64 -2.05 -31.07 -15.15
CA PHE A 64 -2.40 -32.28 -14.39
C PHE A 64 -3.24 -33.23 -15.23
N LYS A 65 -3.07 -34.53 -14.97
CA LYS A 65 -4.06 -35.55 -15.30
C LYS A 65 -4.47 -36.25 -14.02
N ILE A 66 -5.76 -36.18 -13.70
CA ILE A 66 -6.31 -36.69 -12.44
C ILE A 66 -7.23 -37.86 -12.76
N SER A 67 -7.09 -38.96 -12.03
CA SER A 67 -8.02 -40.08 -12.16
C SER A 67 -9.43 -39.65 -11.76
N LYS A 68 -10.41 -39.96 -12.61
CA LYS A 68 -11.82 -39.60 -12.39
C LYS A 68 -12.38 -40.15 -11.07
N ALA A 69 -11.77 -41.22 -10.53
CA ALA A 69 -12.19 -41.82 -9.26
C ALA A 69 -11.89 -40.95 -8.02
N ILE A 70 -10.97 -39.98 -8.14
CA ILE A 70 -10.49 -39.14 -7.02
C ILE A 70 -10.59 -37.65 -7.32
N GLU A 71 -11.10 -37.24 -8.48
CA GLU A 71 -11.16 -35.83 -8.89
C GLU A 71 -11.97 -34.96 -7.92
N SER A 72 -12.98 -35.55 -7.28
CA SER A 72 -13.88 -34.93 -6.31
C SER A 72 -13.41 -35.07 -4.85
N ASP A 73 -12.24 -35.67 -4.60
CA ASP A 73 -11.68 -35.70 -3.25
C ASP A 73 -11.53 -34.28 -2.72
N VAL A 74 -11.97 -34.06 -1.48
CA VAL A 74 -11.87 -32.76 -0.83
C VAL A 74 -10.47 -32.60 -0.24
N VAL A 75 -9.80 -31.52 -0.62
CA VAL A 75 -8.46 -31.17 -0.17
C VAL A 75 -8.47 -29.86 0.63
N GLY A 76 -7.73 -29.87 1.74
CA GLY A 76 -7.43 -28.70 2.56
C GLY A 76 -5.93 -28.67 2.81
N LYS A 77 -5.21 -27.72 2.22
CA LYS A 77 -3.75 -27.62 2.29
C LYS A 77 -3.32 -26.16 2.32
N LYS A 78 -2.29 -25.86 3.11
CA LYS A 78 -1.54 -24.60 3.02
C LYS A 78 -0.17 -24.95 2.44
N LEU A 79 0.12 -24.47 1.24
CA LEU A 79 1.38 -24.68 0.55
C LEU A 79 2.31 -23.51 0.86
N THR A 80 3.50 -23.83 1.40
CA THR A 80 4.55 -22.85 1.72
C THR A 80 5.88 -23.42 1.27
N ALA A 81 6.49 -22.86 0.23
CA ALA A 81 7.72 -23.39 -0.33
C ALA A 81 8.56 -22.33 -1.06
N ASP A 82 9.82 -22.64 -1.32
CA ASP A 82 10.73 -21.77 -2.06
C ASP A 82 10.50 -21.83 -3.58
N ASN A 83 9.83 -22.89 -4.07
CA ASN A 83 9.49 -23.09 -5.47
C ASN A 83 8.32 -24.07 -5.64
N TRP A 84 7.76 -24.11 -6.85
CA TRP A 84 6.62 -24.97 -7.19
C TRP A 84 6.91 -26.47 -7.13
N ASN A 85 8.16 -26.92 -7.34
CA ASN A 85 8.47 -28.34 -7.21
C ASN A 85 8.26 -28.80 -5.75
N ALA A 86 8.73 -28.03 -4.77
CA ALA A 86 8.55 -28.31 -3.36
C ALA A 86 7.08 -28.14 -2.92
N ALA A 87 6.40 -27.09 -3.41
CA ALA A 87 4.97 -26.88 -3.14
C ALA A 87 4.10 -28.04 -3.67
N LEU A 88 4.44 -28.60 -4.83
CA LEU A 88 3.72 -29.74 -5.39
C LEU A 88 3.85 -30.99 -4.52
N THR A 89 5.01 -31.25 -3.92
CA THR A 89 5.16 -32.37 -2.99
C THR A 89 4.20 -32.24 -1.80
N GLN A 90 4.00 -31.02 -1.30
CA GLN A 90 3.03 -30.75 -0.22
C GLN A 90 1.58 -30.94 -0.68
N PHE A 91 1.25 -30.49 -1.90
CA PHE A 91 -0.08 -30.64 -2.48
C PHE A 91 -0.45 -32.10 -2.71
N LEU A 92 0.50 -32.91 -3.20
CA LEU A 92 0.29 -34.30 -3.59
C LEU A 92 0.43 -35.29 -2.42
N GLU A 93 0.72 -34.80 -1.22
CA GLU A 93 0.76 -35.63 -0.02
C GLU A 93 -0.57 -36.37 0.20
N GLY A 94 -0.50 -37.70 0.25
CA GLY A 94 -1.68 -38.57 0.36
C GLY A 94 -2.14 -39.15 -0.98
N TYR A 95 -1.48 -38.84 -2.10
CA TYR A 95 -1.79 -39.35 -3.43
C TYR A 95 -0.62 -40.12 -4.05
N ASN A 96 -0.95 -41.09 -4.90
CA ASN A 96 0.00 -41.75 -5.81
C ASN A 96 0.15 -40.90 -7.07
N TYR A 97 1.35 -40.43 -7.36
CA TYR A 97 1.60 -39.59 -8.53
C TYR A 97 2.91 -39.92 -9.25
N SER A 98 2.97 -39.52 -10.52
CA SER A 98 4.20 -39.43 -11.30
C SER A 98 4.31 -38.06 -11.96
N THR A 99 5.53 -37.63 -12.25
CA THR A 99 5.80 -36.32 -12.84
C THR A 99 6.59 -36.44 -14.13
N VAL A 100 6.37 -35.50 -15.04
CA VAL A 100 7.24 -35.27 -16.19
C VAL A 100 7.93 -33.94 -15.98
N THR A 101 9.25 -33.99 -16.02
CA THR A 101 10.12 -32.85 -15.72
C THR A 101 10.88 -32.45 -16.98
N ASN A 102 11.02 -31.16 -17.22
CA ASN A 102 11.86 -30.60 -18.28
C ASN A 102 12.82 -29.58 -17.65
N LYS A 103 14.13 -29.74 -17.88
CA LYS A 103 15.18 -28.88 -17.30
C LYS A 103 15.01 -28.64 -15.79
N GLY A 104 14.69 -29.69 -15.03
CA GLY A 104 14.48 -29.63 -13.58
C GLY A 104 13.15 -29.03 -13.11
N ARG A 105 12.29 -28.51 -14.01
CA ARG A 105 10.95 -28.01 -13.69
C ARG A 105 9.89 -29.05 -14.02
N ILE A 106 9.01 -29.34 -13.06
CA ILE A 106 7.84 -30.21 -13.32
C ILE A 106 6.93 -29.50 -14.32
N GLN A 107 6.56 -30.20 -15.39
CA GLN A 107 5.64 -29.70 -16.44
C GLN A 107 4.28 -30.37 -16.34
N PHE A 108 4.28 -31.67 -16.02
CA PHE A 108 3.06 -32.47 -15.92
C PHE A 108 3.07 -33.33 -14.66
N VAL A 109 1.90 -33.49 -14.05
CA VAL A 109 1.66 -34.41 -12.92
C VAL A 109 0.51 -35.35 -13.26
N PHE A 110 0.71 -36.65 -13.03
CA PHE A 110 -0.33 -37.67 -13.16
C PHE A 110 -0.73 -38.14 -11.76
N ILE A 111 -1.96 -37.86 -11.33
CA ILE A 111 -2.49 -38.28 -10.03
C ILE A 111 -3.36 -39.51 -10.24
N THR A 112 -2.85 -40.67 -9.82
CA THR A 112 -3.41 -41.99 -10.19
C THR A 112 -4.40 -42.54 -9.17
N GLY A 113 -4.29 -42.15 -7.90
CA GLY A 113 -5.07 -42.69 -6.78
C GLY A 113 -4.60 -42.15 -5.43
N LYS A 114 -5.16 -42.65 -4.33
CA LYS A 114 -4.70 -42.34 -2.97
C LYS A 114 -3.47 -43.18 -2.60
N ASN A 115 -2.57 -42.64 -1.77
CA ASN A 115 -1.38 -43.36 -1.33
C ASN A 115 -1.76 -44.72 -0.69
N GLY A 116 -1.03 -45.78 -1.03
CA GLY A 116 -1.30 -47.14 -0.53
C GLY A 116 -2.38 -47.93 -1.29
N SER A 117 -3.05 -47.37 -2.31
CA SER A 117 -4.08 -48.08 -3.10
C SER A 117 -3.55 -49.11 -4.13
N GLY A 118 -2.30 -49.57 -4.00
CA GLY A 118 -1.62 -50.47 -4.95
C GLY A 118 -0.90 -49.75 -6.10
N LYS A 119 0.07 -50.43 -6.75
CA LYS A 119 0.90 -49.87 -7.83
C LYS A 119 0.04 -49.23 -8.92
N ALA A 120 0.49 -48.09 -9.44
CA ALA A 120 -0.02 -47.51 -10.67
C ALA A 120 -0.04 -48.60 -11.74
N ASN A 121 -1.23 -49.12 -12.06
CA ASN A 121 -1.36 -50.15 -13.07
C ASN A 121 -0.98 -49.48 -14.40
N GLU A 122 0.12 -49.93 -15.02
CA GLU A 122 0.66 -49.36 -16.27
C GLU A 122 -0.39 -49.34 -17.41
N ASN A 123 -1.45 -50.15 -17.29
CA ASN A 123 -2.58 -50.17 -18.21
C ASN A 123 -3.62 -49.04 -17.98
N ILE A 124 -3.64 -48.38 -16.82
CA ILE A 124 -4.52 -47.21 -16.54
C ILE A 124 -4.05 -45.97 -17.31
N ALA A 125 -2.74 -45.86 -17.58
CA ALA A 125 -2.16 -44.76 -18.35
C ALA A 125 -2.63 -44.73 -19.83
N LYS A 126 -3.22 -45.82 -20.35
CA LYS A 126 -3.57 -45.96 -21.77
C LYS A 126 -5.04 -45.69 -22.11
N SER A 127 -5.94 -45.53 -21.14
CA SER A 127 -7.38 -45.31 -21.37
C SER A 127 -7.80 -43.87 -21.09
N ASN A 128 -7.97 -43.04 -22.13
CA ASN A 128 -8.35 -41.62 -22.01
C ASN A 128 -9.70 -41.38 -21.28
N SER A 129 -10.63 -42.35 -21.26
CA SER A 129 -11.96 -42.21 -20.63
C SER A 129 -11.96 -42.20 -19.09
N ARG A 130 -10.80 -42.40 -18.44
CA ARG A 130 -10.67 -42.47 -16.97
C ARG A 130 -9.92 -41.29 -16.34
N TRP A 131 -9.55 -40.30 -17.15
CA TRP A 131 -8.73 -39.17 -16.73
C TRP A 131 -9.46 -37.85 -16.96
N VAL A 132 -9.21 -36.89 -16.08
CA VAL A 132 -9.58 -35.50 -16.27
C VAL A 132 -8.32 -34.68 -16.37
N ALA A 133 -8.17 -33.98 -17.49
CA ALA A 133 -7.02 -33.15 -17.79
C ALA A 133 -7.26 -31.73 -17.26
N VAL A 134 -6.26 -31.20 -16.56
CA VAL A 134 -6.16 -29.80 -16.16
C VAL A 134 -5.03 -29.19 -16.97
N LYS A 135 -5.36 -28.14 -17.71
CA LYS A 135 -4.37 -27.35 -18.45
C LYS A 135 -4.36 -25.94 -17.91
N SER A 136 -3.23 -25.25 -18.06
CA SER A 136 -3.21 -23.81 -17.84
C SER A 136 -4.15 -23.15 -18.86
N GLU A 137 -5.11 -22.38 -18.38
CA GLU A 137 -6.06 -21.71 -19.26
C GLU A 137 -5.35 -20.57 -20.01
N ASN A 138 -5.26 -20.67 -21.34
CA ASN A 138 -4.95 -19.53 -22.20
C ASN A 138 -6.19 -18.63 -22.31
N THR A 139 -6.49 -17.90 -21.23
CA THR A 139 -7.54 -16.89 -21.27
C THR A 139 -7.11 -15.80 -22.26
N LYS A 140 -7.99 -15.43 -23.20
CA LYS A 140 -7.72 -14.29 -24.09
C LYS A 140 -7.68 -13.01 -23.27
N LEU A 141 -6.47 -12.55 -22.95
CA LEU A 141 -6.24 -11.33 -22.19
C LEU A 141 -6.49 -10.06 -23.05
N PRO A 142 -6.92 -8.95 -22.42
CA PRO A 142 -6.90 -7.62 -23.03
C PRO A 142 -5.54 -7.28 -23.65
N ALA A 143 -5.56 -6.37 -24.64
CA ALA A 143 -4.35 -6.01 -25.40
C ALA A 143 -3.20 -5.51 -24.53
N HIS A 144 -3.55 -4.76 -23.47
CA HIS A 144 -2.65 -4.25 -22.44
C HIS A 144 -1.75 -5.33 -21.80
N TYR A 145 -2.28 -6.53 -21.54
CA TYR A 145 -1.56 -7.60 -20.85
C TYR A 145 -0.87 -8.61 -21.77
N ARG A 146 -0.91 -8.43 -23.09
CA ARG A 146 -0.46 -9.46 -24.06
C ARG A 146 1.00 -9.87 -23.90
N ASN A 147 1.84 -9.00 -23.35
CA ASN A 147 3.26 -9.25 -23.15
C ASN A 147 3.59 -9.78 -21.75
N TYR A 148 2.59 -9.90 -20.86
CA TYR A 148 2.82 -10.41 -19.51
C TYR A 148 2.96 -11.93 -19.54
N ALA A 149 3.72 -12.46 -18.59
CA ALA A 149 3.93 -13.90 -18.50
C ALA A 149 2.60 -14.65 -18.34
N ALA A 150 2.48 -15.85 -18.91
CA ALA A 150 1.29 -16.68 -18.74
C ALA A 150 1.03 -16.96 -17.25
N GLY A 151 -0.24 -16.89 -16.82
CA GLY A 151 -0.62 -17.10 -15.42
C GLY A 151 -0.47 -15.88 -14.51
N SER A 152 0.18 -14.81 -14.97
CA SER A 152 0.32 -13.55 -14.19
C SER A 152 -0.94 -12.69 -14.18
N VAL A 153 -1.83 -12.86 -15.16
CA VAL A 153 -3.10 -12.13 -15.24
C VAL A 153 -4.24 -13.12 -15.30
N MET A 154 -5.14 -13.03 -14.31
CA MET A 154 -6.18 -14.02 -14.09
C MET A 154 -7.54 -13.33 -13.97
N PRO A 155 -8.56 -13.70 -14.76
CA PRO A 155 -9.89 -13.16 -14.56
C PRO A 155 -10.43 -13.60 -13.20
N VAL A 156 -11.10 -12.69 -12.49
CA VAL A 156 -11.65 -12.98 -11.16
C VAL A 156 -13.05 -12.41 -11.01
N GLN A 157 -13.85 -13.04 -10.17
CA GLN A 157 -15.14 -12.52 -9.73
C GLN A 157 -15.11 -12.41 -8.21
N LEU A 158 -15.32 -11.20 -7.71
CA LEU A 158 -15.41 -10.97 -6.28
C LEU A 158 -16.89 -10.99 -5.85
N PRO A 159 -17.21 -11.55 -4.67
CA PRO A 159 -18.56 -11.51 -4.13
C PRO A 159 -18.87 -10.12 -3.56
N MET A 160 -18.89 -9.09 -4.41
CA MET A 160 -18.95 -7.68 -3.99
C MET A 160 -20.14 -7.38 -3.09
N THR A 161 -21.32 -7.92 -3.38
CA THR A 161 -22.50 -7.77 -2.51
C THR A 161 -22.25 -8.27 -1.08
N LYS A 162 -21.46 -9.34 -0.89
CA LYS A 162 -21.09 -9.82 0.45
C LYS A 162 -20.02 -8.94 1.09
N ILE A 163 -19.04 -8.49 0.30
CA ILE A 163 -17.93 -7.65 0.75
C ILE A 163 -18.47 -6.31 1.29
N VAL A 164 -19.23 -5.58 0.48
CA VAL A 164 -19.69 -4.21 0.83
C VAL A 164 -20.72 -4.20 1.96
N ASN A 165 -21.45 -5.31 2.16
CA ASN A 165 -22.41 -5.45 3.26
C ASN A 165 -21.81 -6.10 4.52
N ALA A 166 -20.53 -6.47 4.49
CA ALA A 166 -19.87 -7.03 5.67
C ALA A 166 -19.79 -5.96 6.76
N LYS A 167 -20.18 -6.28 7.99
CA LYS A 167 -20.00 -5.38 9.14
C LYS A 167 -18.53 -5.28 9.53
N LEU A 168 -18.12 -4.23 10.23
CA LEU A 168 -16.78 -4.16 10.80
C LEU A 168 -16.54 -5.38 11.72
N GLY A 169 -15.36 -6.00 11.60
CA GLY A 169 -14.99 -7.25 12.26
C GLY A 169 -15.60 -8.51 11.66
N GLN A 170 -16.46 -8.40 10.65
CA GLN A 170 -16.98 -9.57 9.95
C GLN A 170 -15.93 -10.11 8.98
N LYS A 171 -15.84 -11.45 8.89
CA LYS A 171 -14.91 -12.14 8.00
C LYS A 171 -15.59 -12.49 6.68
N VAL A 172 -14.89 -12.29 5.58
CA VAL A 172 -15.33 -12.64 4.21
C VAL A 172 -14.30 -13.58 3.60
N MET A 173 -14.76 -14.68 3.01
CA MET A 173 -13.88 -15.59 2.28
C MET A 173 -13.73 -15.10 0.83
N LEU A 174 -12.49 -14.88 0.40
CA LEU A 174 -12.13 -14.63 -0.98
C LEU A 174 -11.55 -15.91 -1.59
N ASP A 175 -12.25 -16.45 -2.58
CA ASP A 175 -11.76 -17.57 -3.39
C ASP A 175 -11.15 -17.02 -4.67
N LEU A 176 -9.82 -16.95 -4.70
CA LEU A 176 -9.05 -16.31 -5.75
C LEU A 176 -8.21 -17.35 -6.49
N PRO A 177 -7.81 -17.09 -7.75
CA PRO A 177 -6.84 -17.94 -8.46
C PRO A 177 -5.54 -18.17 -7.67
N MET A 178 -5.14 -17.19 -6.85
CA MET A 178 -3.94 -17.27 -6.01
C MET A 178 -4.13 -18.05 -4.70
N GLY A 179 -5.35 -18.41 -4.32
CA GLY A 179 -5.68 -19.14 -3.09
C GLY A 179 -6.98 -18.66 -2.44
N GLN A 180 -7.38 -19.33 -1.35
CA GLN A 180 -8.55 -19.00 -0.55
C GLN A 180 -8.17 -18.35 0.78
N TYR A 181 -8.58 -17.10 0.95
CA TYR A 181 -8.19 -16.29 2.10
C TYR A 181 -9.41 -15.80 2.88
N MET A 182 -9.32 -15.86 4.21
CA MET A 182 -10.30 -15.23 5.08
C MET A 182 -9.84 -13.80 5.34
N VAL A 183 -10.65 -12.83 4.91
CA VAL A 183 -10.35 -11.41 5.09
C VAL A 183 -11.21 -10.87 6.21
N ASN A 184 -10.61 -10.27 7.22
CA ASN A 184 -11.34 -9.55 8.25
C ASN A 184 -11.59 -8.11 7.80
N HIS A 185 -12.85 -7.68 7.80
CA HIS A 185 -13.23 -6.30 7.49
C HIS A 185 -12.84 -5.39 8.65
N ASP A 186 -12.05 -4.34 8.40
CA ASP A 186 -11.61 -3.45 9.48
C ASP A 186 -11.73 -1.96 9.21
N ASP A 187 -12.05 -1.56 7.98
CA ASP A 187 -12.43 -0.17 7.68
C ASP A 187 -13.26 -0.05 6.40
N PHE A 188 -14.04 1.03 6.32
CA PHE A 188 -14.90 1.36 5.20
C PHE A 188 -15.01 2.87 5.04
N VAL A 189 -14.86 3.34 3.80
CA VAL A 189 -15.07 4.75 3.44
C VAL A 189 -16.12 4.84 2.32
N ASP A 190 -17.16 5.62 2.56
CA ASP A 190 -18.10 6.06 1.53
C ASP A 190 -17.48 7.25 0.77
N ASP A 191 -17.19 7.05 -0.52
CA ASP A 191 -16.57 8.04 -1.38
C ASP A 191 -17.62 8.92 -2.10
N GLY A 192 -18.91 8.73 -1.80
CA GLY A 192 -20.05 9.43 -2.37
C GLY A 192 -20.44 8.92 -3.75
N ASN A 193 -21.68 9.22 -4.18
CA ASN A 193 -22.24 8.82 -5.47
C ASN A 193 -22.17 7.30 -5.74
N GLY A 194 -22.29 6.49 -4.68
CA GLY A 194 -22.22 5.03 -4.77
C GLY A 194 -20.80 4.46 -4.94
N ALA A 195 -19.77 5.31 -4.92
CA ALA A 195 -18.38 4.86 -4.83
C ALA A 195 -17.99 4.60 -3.37
N LEU A 196 -17.11 3.64 -3.15
CA LEU A 196 -16.62 3.28 -1.82
C LEU A 196 -15.20 2.72 -1.88
N THR A 197 -14.55 2.72 -0.73
CA THR A 197 -13.32 1.98 -0.47
C THR A 197 -13.51 1.09 0.76
N TRP A 198 -13.45 -0.22 0.53
CA TRP A 198 -13.51 -1.27 1.54
C TRP A 198 -12.10 -1.74 1.89
N MET A 199 -11.81 -1.95 3.18
CA MET A 199 -10.49 -2.33 3.65
C MET A 199 -10.56 -3.46 4.65
N GLY A 200 -9.64 -4.39 4.51
CA GLY A 200 -9.47 -5.48 5.44
C GLY A 200 -8.05 -6.00 5.44
N TYR A 201 -7.87 -7.14 6.09
CA TYR A 201 -6.60 -7.86 6.13
C TYR A 201 -6.81 -9.35 6.17
N LEU A 202 -5.80 -10.11 5.77
CA LEU A 202 -5.81 -11.56 5.80
C LEU A 202 -5.74 -12.06 7.26
N GLU A 203 -6.83 -12.61 7.76
CA GLU A 203 -7.02 -12.90 9.20
C GLU A 203 -5.98 -13.88 9.76
N ASN A 204 -5.67 -14.93 8.99
CA ASN A 204 -4.77 -16.00 9.44
C ASN A 204 -3.30 -15.62 9.22
N GLU A 205 -3.04 -14.81 8.20
CA GLU A 205 -1.70 -14.41 7.74
C GLU A 205 -1.21 -13.17 8.49
N GLY A 206 -2.10 -12.30 8.95
CA GLY A 206 -1.79 -11.13 9.79
C GLY A 206 -2.21 -9.80 9.17
N LYS A 207 -2.33 -8.77 10.04
CA LYS A 207 -2.81 -7.42 9.67
C LYS A 207 -1.91 -6.69 8.66
N GLY A 208 -0.65 -7.08 8.52
CA GLY A 208 0.29 -6.55 7.53
C GLY A 208 -0.05 -6.95 6.09
N TYR A 209 -0.83 -8.02 5.91
CA TYR A 209 -1.33 -8.45 4.61
C TYR A 209 -2.70 -7.83 4.33
N ARG A 210 -2.67 -6.62 3.76
CA ARG A 210 -3.85 -5.79 3.53
C ARG A 210 -4.64 -6.22 2.29
N VAL A 211 -5.94 -6.00 2.35
CA VAL A 211 -6.88 -6.10 1.23
C VAL A 211 -7.57 -4.76 1.09
N PHE A 212 -7.36 -4.10 -0.03
CA PHE A 212 -7.96 -2.82 -0.35
C PHE A 212 -8.79 -2.96 -1.63
N LEU A 213 -10.05 -2.55 -1.58
CA LEU A 213 -10.98 -2.66 -2.70
C LEU A 213 -11.75 -1.35 -2.84
N SER A 214 -11.61 -0.67 -3.97
CA SER A 214 -12.47 0.45 -4.34
C SER A 214 -13.44 0.04 -5.43
N GLN A 215 -14.70 0.39 -5.24
CA GLN A 215 -15.75 0.28 -6.26
C GLN A 215 -16.24 1.67 -6.62
N GLY A 216 -16.38 1.95 -7.90
CA GLY A 216 -16.90 3.22 -8.40
C GLY A 216 -17.20 3.16 -9.89
N GLU A 217 -17.37 4.33 -10.51
CA GLU A 217 -17.75 4.46 -11.92
C GLU A 217 -16.68 3.89 -12.88
N ALA A 218 -15.39 3.89 -12.50
CA ALA A 218 -14.33 3.27 -13.29
C ALA A 218 -14.29 1.72 -13.13
N GLY A 219 -15.20 1.15 -12.35
CA GLY A 219 -15.22 -0.26 -11.99
C GLY A 219 -14.57 -0.53 -10.64
N ILE A 220 -14.12 -1.78 -10.46
CA ILE A 220 -13.43 -2.24 -9.26
C ILE A 220 -11.92 -2.10 -9.46
N MET A 221 -11.23 -1.53 -8.49
CA MET A 221 -9.78 -1.51 -8.42
C MET A 221 -9.32 -1.86 -7.01
N GLY A 222 -8.11 -2.36 -6.84
CA GLY A 222 -7.66 -2.73 -5.51
C GLY A 222 -6.29 -3.38 -5.47
N ASN A 223 -5.88 -3.76 -4.27
CA ASN A 223 -4.63 -4.48 -4.02
C ASN A 223 -4.84 -5.52 -2.92
N ILE A 224 -4.22 -6.67 -3.10
CA ILE A 224 -4.20 -7.76 -2.12
C ILE A 224 -2.75 -8.11 -1.85
N SER A 225 -2.29 -7.86 -0.63
CA SER A 225 -0.97 -8.31 -0.19
C SER A 225 -1.10 -9.68 0.47
N THR A 226 -0.24 -10.61 0.08
CA THR A 226 -0.12 -11.98 0.62
C THR A 226 1.34 -12.24 1.01
N PRO A 227 1.64 -13.37 1.66
CA PRO A 227 3.02 -13.76 1.92
C PRO A 227 3.90 -13.96 0.67
N ASP A 228 3.31 -14.16 -0.51
CA ASP A 228 4.06 -14.38 -1.75
C ASP A 228 4.02 -13.22 -2.74
N GLY A 229 3.49 -12.07 -2.35
CA GLY A 229 3.55 -10.87 -3.17
C GLY A 229 2.37 -9.94 -2.93
N THR A 230 2.30 -8.90 -3.76
CA THR A 230 1.10 -8.05 -3.85
C THR A 230 0.49 -8.22 -5.23
N TYR A 231 -0.83 -8.35 -5.26
CA TYR A 231 -1.60 -8.52 -6.47
C TYR A 231 -2.46 -7.29 -6.68
N ALA A 232 -2.42 -6.71 -7.88
CA ALA A 232 -3.30 -5.64 -8.27
C ALA A 232 -4.64 -6.21 -8.77
N LEU A 233 -5.72 -5.49 -8.52
CA LEU A 233 -7.04 -5.74 -9.08
C LEU A 233 -7.38 -4.60 -10.03
N GLU A 234 -7.63 -4.95 -11.29
CA GLU A 234 -7.83 -3.98 -12.36
C GLU A 234 -9.08 -4.34 -13.17
N THR A 235 -9.96 -3.36 -13.38
CA THR A 235 -11.09 -3.50 -14.29
C THR A 235 -10.66 -3.08 -15.70
N GLU A 236 -10.79 -4.00 -16.64
CA GLU A 236 -10.49 -3.76 -18.06
C GLU A 236 -11.62 -4.33 -18.92
N GLY A 237 -12.22 -3.50 -19.78
CA GLY A 237 -13.34 -3.91 -20.63
C GLY A 237 -14.55 -4.47 -19.87
N GLY A 238 -14.81 -3.95 -18.66
CA GLY A 238 -15.91 -4.39 -17.78
C GLY A 238 -15.68 -5.73 -17.08
N ARG A 239 -14.48 -6.30 -17.18
CA ARG A 239 -14.08 -7.53 -16.48
C ARG A 239 -13.00 -7.21 -15.45
N LEU A 240 -13.06 -7.86 -14.30
CA LEU A 240 -12.06 -7.72 -13.26
C LEU A 240 -10.94 -8.76 -13.46
N PHE A 241 -9.71 -8.29 -13.38
CA PHE A 241 -8.50 -9.09 -13.46
C PHE A 241 -7.69 -8.94 -12.18
N LEU A 242 -7.07 -10.04 -11.77
CA LEU A 242 -6.06 -10.09 -10.75
C LEU A 242 -4.70 -10.20 -11.45
N VAL A 243 -3.80 -9.27 -11.13
CA VAL A 243 -2.49 -9.12 -11.76
C VAL A 243 -1.41 -9.39 -10.71
N ASP A 244 -0.65 -10.44 -10.92
CA ASP A 244 0.59 -10.74 -10.21
C ASP A 244 1.72 -9.96 -10.90
N GLU A 245 2.05 -8.79 -10.34
CA GLU A 245 3.00 -7.85 -10.95
C GLU A 245 4.41 -8.46 -11.05
N GLU A 246 4.82 -9.26 -10.05
CA GLU A 246 6.12 -9.93 -10.03
C GLU A 246 6.18 -11.06 -11.07
N LEU A 247 5.17 -11.94 -11.10
CA LEU A 247 5.11 -13.01 -12.11
C LEU A 247 4.95 -12.46 -13.53
N ALA A 248 4.28 -11.31 -13.69
CA ALA A 248 4.18 -10.62 -14.97
C ALA A 248 5.54 -10.14 -15.51
N GLY A 249 6.58 -10.18 -14.67
CA GLY A 249 7.94 -9.73 -14.97
C GLY A 249 8.11 -8.23 -14.75
N LEU A 250 7.20 -7.59 -14.01
CA LEU A 250 7.28 -6.17 -13.68
C LEU A 250 8.22 -5.95 -12.50
N SER A 251 8.99 -4.88 -12.58
CA SER A 251 9.86 -4.38 -11.53
C SER A 251 9.26 -3.11 -10.94
N LEU A 252 9.34 -2.95 -9.61
CA LEU A 252 8.95 -1.68 -9.00
C LEU A 252 9.88 -0.58 -9.53
N GLY A 253 9.27 0.52 -9.98
CA GLY A 253 10.01 1.69 -10.42
C GLY A 253 10.78 2.29 -9.24
N GLY A 254 11.90 2.92 -9.58
CA GLY A 254 12.83 3.47 -8.61
C GLY A 254 12.20 4.54 -7.71
N TYR A 255 12.60 4.54 -6.44
CA TYR A 255 12.44 5.67 -5.52
C TYR A 255 13.71 6.54 -5.49
N GLU A 256 14.76 6.18 -6.25
CA GLU A 256 16.02 6.91 -6.21
C GLU A 256 15.83 8.38 -6.62
N ASN A 257 16.36 9.27 -5.79
CA ASN A 257 16.31 10.73 -6.00
C ASN A 257 14.87 11.31 -6.03
N ASP A 258 13.92 10.70 -5.32
CA ASP A 258 12.55 11.22 -5.08
C ASP A 258 12.47 12.28 -3.95
N GLN A 259 13.62 12.70 -3.40
CA GLN A 259 13.72 13.76 -2.40
C GLN A 259 14.21 15.07 -3.04
N ALA A 260 13.39 16.13 -2.93
CA ALA A 260 13.79 17.48 -3.33
C ALA A 260 13.85 18.43 -2.12
N ILE A 261 14.75 19.42 -2.17
CA ILE A 261 14.78 20.53 -1.22
C ILE A 261 14.19 21.75 -1.93
N HIS A 262 13.17 22.37 -1.32
CA HIS A 262 12.65 23.63 -1.82
C HIS A 262 13.60 24.75 -1.38
N GLU A 263 14.55 25.12 -2.24
CA GLU A 263 15.41 26.27 -1.96
C GLU A 263 14.55 27.54 -1.94
N HIS A 264 14.60 28.29 -0.84
CA HIS A 264 14.39 29.72 -0.95
C HIS A 264 15.46 30.21 -1.90
N SER A 265 15.13 30.93 -2.97
CA SER A 265 16.14 31.50 -3.86
C SER A 265 17.09 32.39 -3.05
N SER A 266 18.21 31.80 -2.61
CA SER A 266 19.44 32.32 -2.01
C SER A 266 20.14 31.16 -1.26
N ILE A 267 21.33 30.74 -1.72
CA ILE A 267 22.39 29.92 -1.07
C ILE A 267 22.01 28.47 -0.65
N LEU A 268 22.56 27.36 -1.18
CA LEU A 268 23.96 27.02 -1.48
C LEU A 268 24.03 25.68 -2.24
N ASN A 269 24.76 25.64 -3.35
CA ASN A 269 25.36 24.42 -3.91
C ASN A 269 26.20 23.71 -2.84
N LEU A 270 25.72 22.59 -2.30
CA LEU A 270 26.56 21.64 -1.58
C LEU A 270 26.93 20.48 -2.48
N SER A 271 27.94 20.74 -3.31
CA SER A 271 28.89 19.70 -3.72
C SER A 271 29.49 19.05 -2.47
N LYS A 272 29.78 17.75 -2.57
CA LYS A 272 30.38 16.83 -1.58
C LYS A 272 31.35 17.48 -0.56
N PRO A 273 31.41 16.97 0.68
CA PRO A 273 32.25 17.55 1.73
C PRO A 273 33.73 17.30 1.42
N ASP A 274 34.48 18.38 1.19
CA ASP A 274 35.92 18.39 1.39
C ASP A 274 36.26 18.66 2.86
N VAL A 275 37.33 17.99 3.26
CA VAL A 275 37.95 17.85 4.57
C VAL A 275 38.11 19.16 5.36
N MET A 276 37.89 19.04 6.68
CA MET A 276 38.24 19.94 7.79
C MET A 276 39.31 21.02 7.52
N ASN A 277 39.01 22.25 7.95
CA ASN A 277 39.91 23.01 8.84
C ASN A 277 39.10 24.01 9.70
N PRO A 278 39.31 24.10 11.03
CA PRO A 278 38.56 24.98 11.90
C PRO A 278 39.31 26.30 12.08
N ASP A 279 38.66 27.41 11.74
CA ASP A 279 39.02 28.69 12.35
C ASP A 279 37.81 29.62 12.39
N SER A 280 37.32 29.90 13.59
CA SER A 280 36.98 31.24 14.08
C SER A 280 35.96 31.21 15.23
N THR A 281 36.44 31.67 16.39
CA THR A 281 35.73 32.39 17.46
C THR A 281 34.79 31.61 18.39
N VAL A 282 35.43 31.05 19.42
CA VAL A 282 34.85 30.63 20.70
C VAL A 282 34.49 31.87 21.54
N LEU A 283 33.24 32.00 21.96
CA LEU A 283 32.88 32.77 23.16
C LEU A 283 33.01 31.83 24.36
N SER A 284 33.90 32.21 25.28
CA SER A 284 34.25 31.44 26.46
C SER A 284 33.15 31.53 27.53
N VAL A 285 32.73 30.37 28.05
CA VAL A 285 32.16 30.26 29.41
C VAL A 285 32.91 29.13 30.10
N GLY A 286 33.49 29.45 31.25
CA GLY A 286 34.57 28.71 31.90
C GLY A 286 34.24 27.29 32.36
N ASN A 287 35.29 26.45 32.31
CA ASN A 287 35.35 25.12 32.89
C ASN A 287 35.46 25.17 34.42
N GLN A 288 34.65 24.35 35.09
CA GLN A 288 35.04 23.64 36.32
C GLN A 288 34.67 22.16 36.17
N PRO A 289 35.52 21.21 36.58
CA PRO A 289 35.28 19.79 36.40
C PRO A 289 34.45 19.23 37.55
N ALA A 290 33.42 18.45 37.23
CA ALA A 290 32.70 17.65 38.22
C ALA A 290 32.66 16.18 37.77
N THR A 291 33.24 15.37 38.64
CA THR A 291 33.38 13.93 38.65
C THR A 291 32.04 13.19 38.72
N MET A 292 32.06 11.92 38.29
CA MET A 292 30.93 10.98 38.22
C MET A 292 30.03 10.88 39.47
N ALA A 293 28.70 10.80 39.27
CA ALA A 293 27.78 9.88 39.95
C ALA A 293 26.34 9.97 39.35
N ALA A 294 25.83 8.86 38.81
CA ALA A 294 24.40 8.55 38.86
C ALA A 294 24.10 8.02 40.29
N PRO A 295 22.96 8.31 40.97
CA PRO A 295 21.59 8.30 40.43
C PRO A 295 20.62 9.32 41.08
N ALA A 296 20.06 10.26 40.32
CA ALA A 296 18.90 11.07 40.78
C ALA A 296 18.15 11.71 39.60
N LEU A 297 17.48 10.91 38.78
CA LEU A 297 16.56 11.40 37.75
C LEU A 297 15.21 10.67 37.87
N ILE A 298 14.58 10.79 39.03
CA ILE A 298 13.15 10.47 39.23
C ILE A 298 12.56 11.58 40.11
N SER A 299 12.43 12.81 39.62
CA SER A 299 11.47 13.79 40.19
C SER A 299 11.28 15.10 39.40
N ALA A 300 11.43 15.10 38.06
CA ALA A 300 11.22 16.33 37.27
C ALA A 300 10.33 16.13 36.03
N ALA A 301 9.38 15.20 36.11
CA ALA A 301 8.44 14.90 35.00
C ALA A 301 7.02 15.47 35.19
N ASN A 302 6.75 16.24 36.25
CA ASN A 302 5.42 16.81 36.49
C ASN A 302 5.50 18.34 36.62
N THR A 303 5.41 19.04 35.48
CA THR A 303 4.77 20.38 35.35
C THR A 303 4.91 20.87 33.91
N LEU A 304 3.99 20.44 33.05
CA LEU A 304 3.65 21.17 31.82
C LEU A 304 2.20 21.64 31.93
N PRO A 305 1.91 22.94 31.73
CA PRO A 305 0.56 23.45 31.85
C PRO A 305 -0.33 22.92 30.72
N SER A 306 -1.47 22.35 31.12
CA SER A 306 -2.63 22.11 30.25
C SER A 306 -3.21 23.43 29.78
N LEU A 307 -3.47 23.55 28.46
CA LEU A 307 -4.67 24.17 27.88
C LEU A 307 -4.57 24.19 26.35
N VAL A 308 -5.00 23.10 25.72
CA VAL A 308 -5.74 23.18 24.45
C VAL A 308 -6.81 22.09 24.54
N THR A 309 -8.08 22.48 24.55
CA THR A 309 -9.19 21.56 24.30
C THR A 309 -8.95 20.91 22.94
N ALA A 310 -8.45 19.68 22.94
CA ALA A 310 -8.37 18.83 21.77
C ALA A 310 -9.79 18.60 21.27
N THR A 311 -10.15 19.20 20.13
CA THR A 311 -11.23 18.65 19.31
C THR A 311 -10.88 17.19 19.05
N ALA A 312 -11.77 16.28 19.42
CA ALA A 312 -11.60 14.86 19.15
C ALA A 312 -11.39 14.65 17.64
N GLY A 313 -10.18 14.24 17.27
CA GLY A 313 -9.71 14.12 15.88
C GLY A 313 -8.41 14.89 15.67
N GLY A 314 -7.32 14.19 15.32
CA GLY A 314 -6.04 14.80 15.00
C GLY A 314 -6.09 15.80 13.83
N PRO A 315 -4.98 16.51 13.54
CA PRO A 315 -4.87 17.41 12.40
C PRO A 315 -5.42 16.80 11.10
N VAL A 316 -6.22 17.61 10.40
CA VAL A 316 -6.72 17.30 9.06
C VAL A 316 -5.91 18.12 8.07
N VAL A 317 -5.15 17.44 7.22
CA VAL A 317 -4.35 18.06 6.17
C VAL A 317 -5.17 18.08 4.88
N ASP A 318 -5.47 19.27 4.39
CA ASP A 318 -6.27 19.46 3.18
C ASP A 318 -5.41 19.28 1.92
N VAL A 319 -5.83 18.40 1.01
CA VAL A 319 -5.06 18.02 -0.18
C VAL A 319 -5.83 18.36 -1.45
N MET A 320 -5.16 19.02 -2.38
CA MET A 320 -5.61 19.16 -3.76
C MET A 320 -4.76 18.27 -4.66
N VAL A 321 -5.40 17.55 -5.59
CA VAL A 321 -4.68 16.67 -6.53
C VAL A 321 -5.04 17.02 -7.97
N LEU A 322 -4.05 17.47 -8.73
CA LEU A 322 -4.15 17.62 -10.17
C LEU A 322 -3.88 16.27 -10.86
N TYR A 323 -4.49 16.04 -12.02
CA TYR A 323 -4.28 14.79 -12.76
C TYR A 323 -4.28 14.98 -14.27
N THR A 324 -3.57 14.10 -14.98
CA THR A 324 -3.57 14.06 -16.45
C THR A 324 -4.53 12.99 -16.97
N THR A 325 -4.92 13.07 -18.25
CA THR A 325 -5.96 12.23 -18.84
C THR A 325 -5.61 11.67 -20.23
N VAL A 326 -4.34 11.70 -20.66
CA VAL A 326 -3.98 11.25 -22.01
C VAL A 326 -3.98 9.72 -22.09
N LYS A 327 -3.45 9.03 -21.06
CA LYS A 327 -3.46 7.55 -20.98
C LYS A 327 -4.31 6.98 -19.84
N GLN A 328 -5.20 7.79 -19.27
CA GLN A 328 -6.21 7.35 -18.30
C GLN A 328 -7.44 8.23 -18.43
N THR A 329 -8.62 7.71 -18.08
CA THR A 329 -9.84 8.54 -18.07
C THR A 329 -9.90 9.43 -16.83
N ALA A 330 -10.59 10.56 -16.92
CA ALA A 330 -10.85 11.40 -15.75
C ALA A 330 -11.60 10.64 -14.65
N THR A 331 -12.55 9.77 -15.03
CA THR A 331 -13.28 8.91 -14.10
C THR A 331 -12.35 7.98 -13.33
N TYR A 332 -11.43 7.30 -14.03
CA TYR A 332 -10.42 6.45 -13.38
C TYR A 332 -9.52 7.26 -12.45
N ALA A 333 -8.94 8.37 -12.94
CA ALA A 333 -8.03 9.19 -12.16
C ALA A 333 -8.68 9.69 -10.85
N LYS A 334 -9.92 10.19 -10.91
CA LYS A 334 -10.64 10.68 -9.73
C LYS A 334 -10.93 9.58 -8.71
N GLN A 335 -11.34 8.39 -9.18
CA GLN A 335 -11.52 7.23 -8.30
C GLN A 335 -10.19 6.77 -7.69
N ARG A 336 -9.12 6.72 -8.49
CA ARG A 336 -7.78 6.34 -8.04
C ARG A 336 -7.22 7.30 -6.99
N ILE A 337 -7.44 8.62 -7.15
CA ILE A 337 -7.05 9.63 -6.15
C ILE A 337 -7.75 9.39 -4.82
N LYS A 338 -9.08 9.19 -4.82
CA LYS A 338 -9.84 8.91 -3.59
C LYS A 338 -9.35 7.63 -2.92
N TYR A 339 -9.16 6.58 -3.71
CA TYR A 339 -8.58 5.31 -3.25
C TYR A 339 -7.24 5.52 -2.55
N LEU A 340 -6.30 6.24 -3.18
CA LEU A 340 -4.98 6.51 -2.60
C LEU A 340 -5.06 7.34 -1.31
N ILE A 341 -5.93 8.35 -1.24
CA ILE A 341 -6.19 9.12 -0.01
C ILE A 341 -6.68 8.21 1.12
N ASN A 342 -7.60 7.30 0.82
CA ASN A 342 -8.16 6.37 1.80
C ASN A 342 -7.11 5.37 2.30
N LEU A 343 -6.25 4.86 1.41
CA LEU A 343 -5.12 4.01 1.76
C LEU A 343 -4.09 4.74 2.63
N SER A 344 -3.75 5.99 2.31
CA SER A 344 -2.87 6.82 3.13
C SER A 344 -3.43 7.01 4.53
N ASN A 345 -4.72 7.34 4.64
CA ASN A 345 -5.40 7.50 5.93
C ASN A 345 -5.35 6.22 6.75
N ARG A 346 -5.54 5.07 6.12
CA ARG A 346 -5.41 3.79 6.80
C ARG A 346 -3.98 3.54 7.27
N ALA A 347 -2.98 3.80 6.43
CA ALA A 347 -1.57 3.66 6.81
C ALA A 347 -1.20 4.56 8.00
N TYR A 348 -1.74 5.78 8.08
CA TYR A 348 -1.54 6.65 9.25
C TYR A 348 -2.13 6.04 10.53
N GLN A 349 -3.35 5.54 10.48
CA GLN A 349 -3.98 4.86 11.62
C GLN A 349 -3.18 3.62 12.06
N ASP A 350 -2.82 2.76 11.11
CA ASP A 350 -2.02 1.55 11.37
C ASP A 350 -0.63 1.87 11.95
N SER A 351 -0.13 3.08 11.71
CA SER A 351 1.16 3.58 12.22
C SER A 351 1.05 4.42 13.50
N PHE A 352 -0.13 4.53 14.13
CA PHE A 352 -0.35 5.40 15.29
C PHE A 352 -0.05 6.88 15.03
N ILE A 353 -0.33 7.32 13.80
CA ILE A 353 -0.24 8.71 13.39
C ILE A 353 -1.63 9.32 13.53
N ASN A 354 -1.73 10.33 14.40
CA ASN A 354 -2.92 11.10 14.66
C ASN A 354 -3.07 12.22 13.60
N MET A 355 -3.30 11.84 12.35
CA MET A 355 -3.68 12.78 11.29
C MET A 355 -4.57 12.08 10.27
N ARG A 356 -5.24 12.87 9.43
CA ARG A 356 -5.84 12.37 8.19
C ARG A 356 -5.72 13.39 7.08
N LEU A 357 -5.64 12.90 5.85
CA LEU A 357 -5.83 13.69 4.65
C LEU A 357 -7.32 13.90 4.40
N ARG A 358 -7.67 15.08 3.90
CA ARG A 358 -8.97 15.37 3.32
C ARG A 358 -8.76 15.89 1.91
N LEU A 359 -9.26 15.16 0.92
CA LEU A 359 -9.29 15.66 -0.44
C LEU A 359 -10.24 16.86 -0.50
N VAL A 360 -9.74 18.04 -0.90
CA VAL A 360 -10.59 19.25 -1.03
C VAL A 360 -10.90 19.57 -2.48
N HIS A 361 -10.02 19.21 -3.41
CA HIS A 361 -10.21 19.48 -4.82
C HIS A 361 -9.44 18.51 -5.72
N THR A 362 -10.03 18.13 -6.86
CA THR A 362 -9.32 17.54 -7.99
C THR A 362 -9.47 18.40 -9.23
N ARG A 363 -8.45 18.43 -10.09
CA ARG A 363 -8.49 19.19 -11.34
C ARG A 363 -7.70 18.49 -12.45
N ALA A 364 -8.34 18.25 -13.59
CA ALA A 364 -7.63 17.81 -14.77
C ALA A 364 -6.66 18.91 -15.27
N THR A 365 -5.47 18.51 -15.71
CA THR A 365 -4.48 19.36 -16.36
C THR A 365 -4.05 18.74 -17.68
N ASN A 366 -3.60 19.57 -18.62
CA ASN A 366 -2.96 19.17 -19.87
C ASN A 366 -1.43 19.09 -19.76
N TYR A 367 -0.87 19.03 -18.55
CA TYR A 367 0.57 18.81 -18.34
C TYR A 367 1.04 17.55 -19.05
N ALA A 368 2.25 17.57 -19.59
CA ALA A 368 2.80 16.45 -20.33
C ALA A 368 2.97 15.21 -19.42
N GLU A 369 2.46 14.06 -19.86
CA GLU A 369 2.62 12.80 -19.11
C GLU A 369 4.03 12.21 -19.26
N ARG A 370 4.74 12.58 -20.34
CA ARG A 370 6.14 12.21 -20.57
C ARG A 370 7.08 13.34 -20.14
N GLY A 371 7.94 13.05 -19.17
CA GLY A 371 8.97 13.93 -18.65
C GLY A 371 9.28 13.60 -17.19
N SER A 372 10.38 14.10 -16.64
CA SER A 372 10.80 13.74 -15.29
C SER A 372 9.81 14.24 -14.23
N ASN A 373 9.66 13.50 -13.14
CA ASN A 373 8.85 13.97 -12.01
C ASN A 373 9.44 15.24 -11.39
N SER A 374 10.76 15.43 -11.42
CA SER A 374 11.42 16.64 -10.88
C SER A 374 11.00 17.90 -11.62
N ALA A 375 10.92 17.86 -12.96
CA ALA A 375 10.42 18.99 -13.75
C ALA A 375 8.93 19.24 -13.45
N ALA A 376 8.14 18.18 -13.33
CA ALA A 376 6.73 18.29 -12.98
C ALA A 376 6.51 18.93 -11.59
N LEU A 377 7.32 18.56 -10.60
CA LEU A 377 7.31 19.16 -9.27
C LEU A 377 7.66 20.66 -9.31
N ASP A 378 8.74 21.03 -9.99
CA ASP A 378 9.17 22.42 -10.10
C ASP A 378 8.12 23.28 -10.81
N ASP A 379 7.57 22.81 -11.93
CA ASP A 379 6.51 23.50 -12.64
C ASP A 379 5.23 23.64 -11.80
N LEU A 380 4.83 22.58 -11.08
CA LEU A 380 3.64 22.58 -10.22
C LEU A 380 3.79 23.59 -9.09
N ALA A 381 4.92 23.56 -8.37
CA ALA A 381 5.19 24.43 -7.24
C ALA A 381 5.25 25.90 -7.64
N ASN A 382 5.79 26.19 -8.83
CA ASN A 382 5.91 27.54 -9.38
C ASN A 382 4.72 27.96 -10.27
N SER A 383 3.65 27.14 -10.37
CA SER A 383 2.48 27.40 -11.22
C SER A 383 2.84 27.72 -12.69
N ARG A 384 3.83 27.03 -13.26
CA ARG A 384 4.30 27.25 -14.64
C ARG A 384 3.51 26.42 -15.66
N GLY A 385 3.43 26.94 -16.89
CA GLY A 385 2.82 26.23 -18.02
C GLY A 385 1.38 25.76 -17.73
N ALA A 386 1.14 24.44 -17.83
CA ALA A 386 -0.16 23.82 -17.58
C ALA A 386 -0.65 23.90 -16.11
N PHE A 387 0.17 24.46 -15.21
CA PHE A 387 -0.17 24.72 -13.81
C PHE A 387 -0.46 26.20 -13.53
N SER A 388 -0.59 27.04 -14.56
CA SER A 388 -1.05 28.42 -14.38
C SER A 388 -2.38 28.44 -13.60
N GLY A 389 -2.43 29.23 -12.53
CA GLY A 389 -3.60 29.32 -11.65
C GLY A 389 -3.66 28.30 -10.49
N VAL A 390 -2.72 27.36 -10.39
CA VAL A 390 -2.68 26.39 -9.27
C VAL A 390 -2.57 27.08 -7.92
N ALA A 391 -1.77 28.13 -7.78
CA ALA A 391 -1.70 28.91 -6.54
C ALA A 391 -3.06 29.53 -6.15
N ALA A 392 -3.85 29.99 -7.12
CA ALA A 392 -5.19 30.53 -6.89
C ALA A 392 -6.16 29.42 -6.45
N LEU A 393 -6.15 28.26 -7.11
CA LEU A 393 -6.96 27.09 -6.72
C LEU A 393 -6.58 26.60 -5.31
N ARG A 394 -5.28 26.54 -4.99
CA ARG A 394 -4.79 26.17 -3.66
C ARG A 394 -5.36 27.09 -2.58
N ASN A 395 -5.41 28.39 -2.83
CA ASN A 395 -6.02 29.37 -1.92
C ASN A 395 -7.55 29.27 -1.87
N GLN A 396 -8.19 29.03 -3.01
CA GLN A 396 -9.65 28.95 -3.14
C GLN A 396 -10.22 27.75 -2.36
N TYR A 397 -9.58 26.58 -2.47
CA TYR A 397 -10.05 25.36 -1.81
C TYR A 397 -9.38 25.10 -0.46
N GLY A 398 -8.38 25.90 -0.09
CA GLY A 398 -7.70 25.81 1.19
C GLY A 398 -6.79 24.59 1.30
N ALA A 399 -6.09 24.23 0.23
CA ALA A 399 -5.25 23.02 0.21
C ALA A 399 -3.88 23.27 0.86
N ASP A 400 -3.61 22.54 1.94
CA ASP A 400 -2.31 22.50 2.62
C ASP A 400 -1.25 21.87 1.72
N LEU A 401 -1.58 20.76 1.06
CA LEU A 401 -0.71 20.06 0.10
C LEU A 401 -1.29 20.10 -1.32
N VAL A 402 -0.41 20.16 -2.33
CA VAL A 402 -0.79 20.08 -3.75
C VAL A 402 0.02 19.03 -4.47
N LEU A 403 -0.65 18.05 -5.06
CA LEU A 403 0.00 16.92 -5.72
C LEU A 403 -0.41 16.82 -7.19
N LEU A 404 0.47 16.31 -8.03
CA LEU A 404 0.16 15.86 -9.39
C LEU A 404 0.13 14.32 -9.42
N LEU A 405 -0.96 13.72 -9.89
CA LEU A 405 -1.04 12.29 -10.21
C LEU A 405 -1.07 12.10 -11.72
N ARG A 406 -0.14 11.32 -12.27
CA ARG A 406 -0.09 11.03 -13.72
C ARG A 406 0.27 9.58 -13.99
N PRO A 407 -0.03 9.04 -15.18
CA PRO A 407 0.43 7.71 -15.59
C PRO A 407 1.96 7.62 -15.58
N TYR A 408 2.48 6.43 -15.27
CA TYR A 408 3.91 6.18 -15.26
C TYR A 408 4.50 5.96 -16.66
N TYR A 409 5.68 6.54 -16.91
CA TYR A 409 6.48 6.33 -18.12
C TYR A 409 7.93 6.08 -17.71
N ALA A 410 8.33 4.81 -17.58
CA ALA A 410 9.57 4.42 -16.89
C ALA A 410 10.86 5.12 -17.38
N SER A 411 11.03 5.26 -18.69
CA SER A 411 12.18 5.90 -19.34
C SER A 411 12.18 7.43 -19.25
N ALA A 412 11.05 8.04 -18.88
CA ALA A 412 10.88 9.49 -18.85
C ALA A 412 10.66 10.06 -17.44
N SER A 413 9.96 9.34 -16.56
CA SER A 413 9.59 9.80 -15.22
C SER A 413 10.78 9.88 -14.26
N ASN A 414 11.88 9.17 -14.53
CA ASN A 414 13.07 8.92 -13.69
C ASN A 414 12.81 8.10 -12.41
N ASN A 415 11.70 8.32 -11.73
CA ASN A 415 11.29 7.63 -10.51
C ASN A 415 9.75 7.48 -10.44
N CYS A 416 9.25 6.87 -9.39
CA CYS A 416 7.81 6.72 -9.17
C CYS A 416 7.14 7.98 -8.62
N GLY A 417 7.87 8.80 -7.88
CA GLY A 417 7.38 10.08 -7.41
C GLY A 417 8.54 10.98 -7.02
N ILE A 418 8.22 12.23 -6.72
CA ILE A 418 9.14 13.14 -6.05
C ILE A 418 8.33 14.18 -5.28
N ALA A 419 8.79 14.53 -4.10
CA ALA A 419 8.22 15.61 -3.31
C ALA A 419 9.30 16.46 -2.64
N PHE A 420 8.92 17.68 -2.29
CA PHE A 420 9.76 18.46 -1.40
C PHE A 420 9.74 17.86 0.00
N VAL A 421 10.92 17.71 0.60
CA VAL A 421 11.02 17.31 2.01
C VAL A 421 10.74 18.53 2.88
N GLY A 422 9.57 18.54 3.52
CA GLY A 422 9.22 19.57 4.50
C GLY A 422 10.13 19.47 5.72
N PHE A 423 10.39 20.58 6.41
CA PHE A 423 11.19 20.57 7.65
C PHE A 423 12.58 19.91 7.53
N PHE A 424 13.13 19.81 6.31
CA PHE A 424 14.43 19.16 6.05
C PHE A 424 15.51 19.75 6.96
N SER A 425 16.43 18.91 7.42
CA SER A 425 17.51 19.29 8.34
C SER A 425 17.04 20.06 9.58
N GLY A 426 15.87 19.71 10.10
CA GLY A 426 15.30 20.33 11.30
C GLY A 426 14.64 21.70 11.08
N SER A 427 14.53 22.19 9.84
CA SER A 427 13.96 23.49 9.50
C SER A 427 12.49 23.67 9.94
N GLY A 428 12.01 24.91 9.90
CA GLY A 428 10.64 25.27 10.25
C GLY A 428 9.61 24.82 9.22
N ALA A 429 8.33 25.01 9.56
CA ALA A 429 7.23 24.74 8.64
C ALA A 429 7.29 25.73 7.45
N ASN A 430 7.19 25.21 6.22
CA ASN A 430 7.27 26.00 4.99
C ASN A 430 6.17 25.57 4.00
N PRO A 431 5.13 26.39 3.77
CA PRO A 431 4.10 26.10 2.77
C PRO A 431 4.62 25.93 1.33
N GLY A 432 5.82 26.42 1.02
CA GLY A 432 6.50 26.23 -0.26
C GLY A 432 6.99 24.80 -0.49
N SER A 433 7.22 24.03 0.57
CA SER A 433 7.64 22.61 0.51
C SER A 433 6.45 21.63 0.45
N ALA A 434 5.24 22.10 0.16
CA ALA A 434 4.00 21.31 0.26
C ALA A 434 3.51 20.79 -1.11
N PHE A 435 4.44 20.33 -1.94
CA PHE A 435 4.17 19.89 -3.31
C PHE A 435 4.83 18.55 -3.63
N GLY A 436 4.20 17.78 -4.53
CA GLY A 436 4.69 16.49 -5.01
C GLY A 436 4.17 16.14 -6.41
N ALA A 437 4.95 15.35 -7.16
CA ALA A 437 4.56 14.79 -8.45
C ALA A 437 4.70 13.27 -8.41
N ILE A 438 3.65 12.55 -8.76
CA ILE A 438 3.49 11.12 -8.53
C ILE A 438 3.10 10.45 -9.85
N SER A 439 3.86 9.43 -10.24
CA SER A 439 3.54 8.48 -11.28
C SER A 439 2.81 7.26 -10.68
N ASP A 440 1.78 6.74 -11.34
CA ASP A 440 0.97 5.62 -10.82
C ASP A 440 0.79 4.50 -11.85
N GLY A 441 0.78 3.27 -11.35
CA GLY A 441 0.45 2.05 -12.09
C GLY A 441 1.56 1.55 -13.01
N THR A 442 1.19 0.60 -13.87
CA THR A 442 2.11 0.00 -14.85
C THR A 442 2.53 1.01 -15.92
N SER A 443 3.80 0.97 -16.29
CA SER A 443 4.38 1.89 -17.27
C SER A 443 3.58 1.86 -18.58
N ARG A 444 3.17 3.03 -19.07
CA ARG A 444 2.33 3.19 -20.28
C ARG A 444 3.15 3.20 -21.57
N GLU A 445 4.43 2.86 -21.49
CA GLU A 445 5.32 2.69 -22.64
C GLU A 445 5.83 1.26 -22.76
N ALA A 446 5.93 0.82 -24.01
CA ALA A 446 6.53 -0.44 -24.37
C ALA A 446 7.83 -0.19 -25.17
N PRO A 447 8.87 -1.02 -24.99
CA PRO A 447 8.96 -2.17 -24.08
C PRO A 447 9.57 -1.78 -22.73
N THR A 448 8.75 -1.60 -21.69
CA THR A 448 9.22 -1.47 -20.30
C THR A 448 8.42 -2.37 -19.39
N ASN A 449 9.08 -2.94 -18.39
CA ASN A 449 8.46 -3.83 -17.42
C ASN A 449 8.55 -3.20 -16.04
N TYR A 450 8.12 -1.94 -15.90
CA TYR A 450 8.14 -1.25 -14.62
C TYR A 450 6.75 -0.79 -14.21
N TYR A 451 6.52 -0.63 -12.92
CA TYR A 451 5.28 -0.09 -12.37
C TYR A 451 5.55 0.76 -11.13
N CYS A 452 4.63 1.66 -10.79
CA CYS A 452 4.64 2.38 -9.53
C CYS A 452 3.49 1.89 -8.64
N GLY A 453 3.86 1.43 -7.43
CA GLY A 453 2.96 0.78 -6.50
C GLY A 453 2.08 1.75 -5.71
N ILE A 454 1.12 1.19 -4.96
CA ILE A 454 0.17 1.99 -4.16
C ILE A 454 0.78 2.79 -3.01
N SER A 455 1.98 2.42 -2.55
CA SER A 455 2.64 3.15 -1.47
C SER A 455 3.19 4.51 -1.93
N THR A 456 3.48 4.70 -3.22
CA THR A 456 4.14 5.90 -3.76
C THR A 456 3.42 7.19 -3.38
N PHE A 457 2.09 7.26 -3.50
CA PHE A 457 1.35 8.46 -3.10
C PHE A 457 1.56 8.82 -1.61
N THR A 458 1.48 7.80 -0.75
CA THR A 458 1.66 7.98 0.70
C THR A 458 3.13 8.29 1.04
N HIS A 459 4.07 7.74 0.26
CA HIS A 459 5.50 8.01 0.34
C HIS A 459 5.81 9.48 0.11
N GLU A 460 5.35 10.03 -1.02
CA GLU A 460 5.59 11.43 -1.36
C GLU A 460 4.95 12.40 -0.36
N VAL A 461 3.74 12.08 0.14
CA VAL A 461 3.15 12.85 1.24
C VAL A 461 4.01 12.79 2.50
N GLY A 462 4.61 11.63 2.80
CA GLY A 462 5.57 11.46 3.90
C GLY A 462 6.75 12.43 3.84
N HIS A 463 7.32 12.67 2.65
CA HIS A 463 8.37 13.67 2.46
C HIS A 463 7.91 15.08 2.84
N THR A 464 6.72 15.51 2.41
CA THR A 464 6.19 16.84 2.77
C THR A 464 5.98 17.04 4.27
N LEU A 465 5.90 15.94 5.03
CA LEU A 465 5.74 15.91 6.49
C LEU A 465 7.09 15.82 7.25
N GLY A 466 8.22 15.79 6.53
CA GLY A 466 9.57 15.82 7.07
C GLY A 466 10.20 14.47 7.38
N ASN A 467 9.64 13.42 6.79
CA ASN A 467 10.26 12.10 6.76
C ASN A 467 11.19 11.95 5.56
N VAL A 468 12.20 11.10 5.72
CA VAL A 468 13.16 10.73 4.67
C VAL A 468 13.29 9.21 4.59
N HIS A 469 14.05 8.68 3.65
CA HIS A 469 14.23 7.23 3.50
C HIS A 469 14.97 6.59 4.67
N ASP A 470 15.34 5.32 4.53
CA ASP A 470 16.29 4.68 5.43
C ASP A 470 17.59 5.49 5.48
N ARG A 471 18.32 5.41 6.60
CA ARG A 471 19.60 6.12 6.74
C ARG A 471 20.60 5.79 5.64
N ALA A 472 20.56 4.57 5.11
CA ALA A 472 21.47 4.12 4.05
C ALA A 472 21.19 4.77 2.69
N PHE A 473 19.97 5.30 2.47
CA PHE A 473 19.50 5.78 1.18
C PHE A 473 19.11 7.26 1.16
N SER A 474 19.09 7.90 2.33
CA SER A 474 18.80 9.33 2.41
C SER A 474 20.08 10.17 2.39
N GLY A 475 20.10 11.20 1.52
CA GLY A 475 21.24 12.12 1.38
C GLY A 475 21.30 13.23 2.43
N PHE A 476 20.24 13.43 3.22
CA PHE A 476 20.16 14.49 4.22
C PHE A 476 19.17 14.14 5.35
N PRO A 477 19.32 14.70 6.56
CA PRO A 477 18.40 14.41 7.66
C PRO A 477 17.01 15.01 7.42
N GLY A 478 15.98 14.29 7.90
CA GLY A 478 14.62 14.83 7.99
C GLY A 478 14.46 15.87 9.10
N LYS A 479 13.25 16.00 9.64
CA LYS A 479 12.97 16.95 10.74
C LYS A 479 13.76 16.61 12.02
N PHE A 480 13.86 15.35 12.37
CA PHE A 480 14.52 14.88 13.59
C PHE A 480 15.54 13.78 13.28
N PRO A 481 16.49 13.48 14.21
CA PRO A 481 17.43 12.37 14.07
C PRO A 481 16.78 10.99 13.87
N TYR A 482 15.50 10.86 14.21
CA TYR A 482 14.69 9.64 14.05
C TYR A 482 13.72 9.69 12.86
N SER A 483 13.73 10.72 12.00
CA SER A 483 12.79 10.86 10.86
C SER A 483 13.08 9.95 9.67
N TYR A 484 13.83 8.86 9.88
CA TYR A 484 14.23 7.90 8.86
C TYR A 484 13.29 6.72 8.79
N ALA A 485 13.16 6.15 7.59
CA ALA A 485 12.45 4.91 7.38
C ALA A 485 13.17 3.73 8.04
N TRP A 486 12.50 2.58 8.05
CA TRP A 486 13.08 1.33 8.51
C TRP A 486 12.65 0.16 7.62
N GLY A 487 13.58 -0.76 7.37
CA GLY A 487 13.35 -1.98 6.63
C GLY A 487 14.54 -2.92 6.70
N ILE A 488 14.30 -4.16 6.28
CA ILE A 488 15.32 -5.20 6.14
C ILE A 488 15.09 -5.87 4.78
N SER A 489 16.13 -5.83 3.94
CA SER A 489 16.09 -6.42 2.60
C SER A 489 15.54 -7.85 2.60
N ASN A 490 14.64 -8.13 1.67
CA ASN A 490 13.94 -9.40 1.49
C ASN A 490 13.09 -9.87 2.68
N LYS A 491 12.81 -8.97 3.65
CA LYS A 491 11.92 -9.27 4.79
C LYS A 491 10.76 -8.30 4.88
N PHE A 492 11.06 -7.00 4.92
CA PHE A 492 10.05 -5.95 4.88
C PHE A 492 10.69 -4.57 4.65
N GLY A 493 9.90 -3.61 4.20
CA GLY A 493 10.22 -2.18 4.31
C GLY A 493 8.99 -1.39 4.69
N THR A 494 9.15 -0.36 5.52
CA THR A 494 8.10 0.64 5.77
C THR A 494 7.85 1.50 4.52
N ILE A 495 6.77 2.29 4.49
CA ILE A 495 6.36 3.08 3.31
C ILE A 495 7.50 3.92 2.71
N MET A 496 8.35 4.51 3.57
CA MET A 496 9.47 5.35 3.15
C MET A 496 10.76 4.57 2.84
N SER A 497 10.75 3.24 2.97
CA SER A 497 11.94 2.40 2.84
C SER A 497 12.17 1.94 1.40
N TYR A 498 13.43 1.79 1.01
CA TYR A 498 13.78 1.13 -0.26
C TYR A 498 13.83 -0.39 -0.16
N TYR A 499 13.70 -0.94 1.05
CA TYR A 499 13.62 -2.38 1.24
C TYR A 499 12.20 -2.89 0.98
N GLY A 500 12.11 -4.16 0.62
CA GLY A 500 10.84 -4.84 0.35
C GLY A 500 10.79 -6.25 0.97
N PRO A 501 9.61 -6.88 0.99
CA PRO A 501 8.31 -6.35 0.51
C PRO A 501 7.79 -5.17 1.35
N SER A 502 7.07 -4.23 0.72
CA SER A 502 6.57 -3.03 1.40
C SER A 502 5.40 -3.36 2.34
N LEU A 503 5.44 -2.81 3.55
CA LEU A 503 4.33 -2.74 4.48
C LEU A 503 3.72 -1.34 4.39
N MET A 504 2.39 -1.25 4.33
CA MET A 504 1.64 0.01 4.38
C MET A 504 1.65 0.61 5.79
N LEU A 505 2.85 0.87 6.32
CA LEU A 505 3.18 1.29 7.66
C LEU A 505 4.37 2.27 7.63
N PHE A 506 4.32 3.34 8.42
CA PHE A 506 5.47 4.21 8.71
C PHE A 506 6.29 3.66 9.88
N ALA A 507 7.60 3.91 9.88
CA ALA A 507 8.46 3.43 10.95
C ALA A 507 8.02 3.93 12.33
N THR A 508 7.97 3.03 13.31
CA THR A 508 7.51 3.32 14.67
C THR A 508 8.01 2.31 15.70
N PRO A 509 8.52 2.74 16.86
CA PRO A 509 8.89 1.86 17.96
C PRO A 509 7.68 1.31 18.73
N LYS A 510 6.47 1.81 18.46
CA LYS A 510 5.23 1.33 19.09
C LYS A 510 4.86 -0.09 18.67
N LEU A 511 5.54 -0.62 17.66
CA LEU A 511 5.41 -1.99 17.16
C LEU A 511 6.76 -2.71 17.31
N PRO A 512 7.14 -3.11 18.55
CA PRO A 512 8.48 -3.61 18.86
C PRO A 512 8.78 -5.02 18.35
N THR A 513 7.77 -5.81 17.95
CA THR A 513 7.96 -7.21 17.51
C THR A 513 7.12 -7.60 16.29
N GLN A 514 6.32 -6.68 15.77
CA GLN A 514 5.28 -7.00 14.80
C GLN A 514 5.76 -7.04 13.34
N CYS A 515 6.96 -6.54 13.02
CA CYS A 515 7.52 -6.59 11.67
C CYS A 515 8.41 -7.81 11.52
N THR A 516 7.85 -8.96 11.11
CA THR A 516 8.59 -10.24 10.96
C THR A 516 9.24 -10.74 12.28
N GLY A 517 8.60 -10.49 13.42
CA GLY A 517 9.19 -10.79 14.73
C GLY A 517 10.22 -9.75 15.20
N LEU A 518 10.38 -8.63 14.47
CA LEU A 518 11.33 -7.55 14.73
C LEU A 518 10.60 -6.20 14.93
N PRO A 519 11.28 -5.18 15.46
CA PRO A 519 10.72 -3.83 15.54
C PRO A 519 10.41 -3.25 14.16
N CYS A 520 9.27 -2.57 14.05
CA CYS A 520 8.91 -1.77 12.88
C CYS A 520 9.58 -0.38 12.85
N GLY A 521 10.45 -0.10 13.83
CA GLY A 521 11.18 1.15 14.00
C GLY A 521 11.84 1.18 15.37
N TYR A 522 12.77 2.11 15.57
CA TYR A 522 13.52 2.25 16.81
C TYR A 522 13.31 3.62 17.44
N ALA A 523 13.24 3.65 18.77
CA ALA A 523 13.06 4.89 19.51
C ALA A 523 14.25 5.85 19.33
N GLU A 524 13.99 7.14 19.58
CA GLU A 524 15.02 8.17 19.69
C GLU A 524 16.14 7.75 20.66
N GLY A 525 17.39 8.11 20.34
CA GLY A 525 18.57 7.69 21.10
C GLY A 525 19.17 6.35 20.67
N SER A 526 18.42 5.50 19.95
CA SER A 526 19.02 4.34 19.27
C SER A 526 19.94 4.81 18.13
N PRO A 527 21.10 4.16 17.90
CA PRO A 527 21.91 4.38 16.69
C PRO A 527 21.09 4.18 15.40
N THR A 528 20.08 3.32 15.43
CA THR A 528 19.16 3.04 14.31
C THR A 528 17.77 3.68 14.49
N SER A 529 17.64 4.68 15.38
CA SER A 529 16.39 5.44 15.59
C SER A 529 15.63 5.79 14.29
N SER A 530 14.38 5.37 14.26
CA SER A 530 13.49 5.35 13.10
C SER A 530 12.04 5.40 13.61
N ASP A 531 11.53 6.61 13.81
CA ASP A 531 10.21 6.91 14.35
C ASP A 531 9.54 8.03 13.53
N GLN A 532 9.20 7.67 12.29
CA GLN A 532 8.50 8.56 11.37
C GLN A 532 7.09 8.90 11.84
N SER A 533 6.49 8.00 12.61
CA SER A 533 5.18 8.25 13.20
C SER A 533 5.22 9.40 14.20
N ARG A 534 6.26 9.49 15.03
CA ARG A 534 6.48 10.65 15.92
C ARG A 534 6.80 11.92 15.14
N THR A 535 7.56 11.82 14.06
CA THR A 535 7.84 12.97 13.17
C THR A 535 6.55 13.57 12.63
N ILE A 536 5.68 12.74 12.03
CA ILE A 536 4.43 13.21 11.43
C ILE A 536 3.48 13.77 12.51
N ASN A 537 3.35 13.12 13.66
CA ASN A 537 2.52 13.62 14.76
C ASN A 537 2.96 15.01 15.24
N PHE A 538 4.25 15.34 15.12
CA PHE A 538 4.77 16.66 15.45
C PHE A 538 4.53 17.69 14.33
N THR A 539 4.74 17.31 13.08
CA THR A 539 4.71 18.25 11.93
C THR A 539 3.31 18.49 11.38
N ALA A 540 2.43 17.48 11.40
CA ALA A 540 1.09 17.55 10.83
C ALA A 540 0.22 18.72 11.37
N PRO A 541 0.23 19.09 12.66
CA PRO A 541 -0.49 20.27 13.15
C PRO A 541 -0.04 21.61 12.54
N SER A 542 1.21 21.70 12.10
CA SER A 542 1.74 22.89 11.42
C SER A 542 1.40 22.87 9.94
N VAL A 543 1.48 21.70 9.29
CA VAL A 543 1.11 21.52 7.88
C VAL A 543 -0.38 21.78 7.66
N ALA A 544 -1.26 21.31 8.55
CA ALA A 544 -2.70 21.54 8.54
C ALA A 544 -3.13 23.02 8.72
N LYS A 545 -2.15 23.94 8.80
CA LYS A 545 -2.34 25.39 8.93
C LYS A 545 -1.67 26.15 7.79
N TYR A 546 -1.15 25.47 6.77
CA TYR A 546 -0.59 26.12 5.58
C TYR A 546 -1.66 26.91 4.83
N LYS A 547 -2.90 26.40 4.83
CA LYS A 547 -4.09 27.13 4.40
C LYS A 547 -5.20 26.98 5.43
N ALA A 548 -6.09 27.98 5.47
CA ALA A 548 -7.35 27.82 6.18
C ALA A 548 -8.26 26.89 5.36
N THR A 549 -8.85 25.88 5.99
CA THR A 549 -9.87 25.03 5.36
C THR A 549 -10.98 25.89 4.77
N LYS A 550 -11.24 25.73 3.46
CA LYS A 550 -12.33 26.43 2.76
C LYS A 550 -13.50 25.52 2.42
N VAL A 551 -13.22 24.23 2.27
CA VAL A 551 -14.21 23.24 1.83
C VAL A 551 -14.02 21.96 2.62
N THR A 552 -15.12 21.38 3.13
CA THR A 552 -15.13 20.10 3.84
C THR A 552 -15.68 18.95 3.00
N THR A 553 -16.46 19.26 1.96
CA THR A 553 -16.96 18.32 0.95
C THR A 553 -16.15 18.46 -0.34
N PRO A 554 -15.38 17.44 -0.75
CA PRO A 554 -14.47 17.55 -1.90
C PRO A 554 -15.15 18.07 -3.17
N VAL A 555 -14.55 19.04 -3.86
CA VAL A 555 -14.98 19.46 -5.20
C VAL A 555 -14.21 18.66 -6.25
N ILE A 556 -14.85 17.61 -6.76
CA ILE A 556 -14.23 16.61 -7.64
C ILE A 556 -14.53 16.94 -9.10
N GLN A 557 -13.57 17.57 -9.79
CA GLN A 557 -13.68 17.93 -11.21
C GLN A 557 -12.90 16.97 -12.08
#